data_AF-N9KGP2-F1
#
_entry.id   AF-N9KGP2-F1
#
_cell.length_a   1.000
_cell.length_b   1.000
_cell.length_c   1.000
_cell.angle_alpha   90.00
_cell.angle_beta   90.00
_cell.angle_gamma   90.00
#
_symmetry.space_group_name_H-M   'P 1'
#
loop_
_entity.id
_entity.type
_entity.pdbx_description
1 polymer ?
#
loop_
_entity_poly.entity_id
_entity_poly.type
_entity_poly.pdbx_seq_one_letter_code
_entity_poly.pdbx_strand_id
1 'polypeptide(L)' 'MQNIALENNLSETSFARKINDQNYELKWFSPVNEVQFCGYGTLATSFIIFRNQPEIETVVFHVAHLGEIFI' A
#
# COMPACT_ATOMS: atom_id res chain seq x y z
N MET A 1 -10.85 5.40 4.76
CA MET A 1 -10.31 4.57 3.67
C MET A 1 -11.45 3.92 2.87
N GLN A 2 -12.36 3.15 3.49
CA GLN A 2 -13.48 2.49 2.78
C GLN A 2 -14.31 3.42 1.87
N ASN A 3 -14.74 4.60 2.37
CA ASN A 3 -15.54 5.52 1.54
C ASN A 3 -14.80 5.99 0.28
N ILE A 4 -13.49 6.25 0.39
CA ILE A 4 -12.64 6.64 -0.77
C ILE A 4 -12.53 5.47 -1.76
N ALA A 5 -12.35 4.24 -1.26
CA ALA A 5 -12.30 3.06 -2.12
C ALA A 5 -13.64 2.80 -2.84
N LEU A 6 -14.76 3.04 -2.15
CA LEU A 6 -16.10 2.98 -2.73
C LEU A 6 -16.30 4.06 -3.80
N GLU A 7 -15.89 5.30 -3.53
CA GLU A 7 -15.96 6.42 -4.48
C GLU A 7 -15.12 6.17 -5.74
N ASN A 8 -13.92 5.60 -5.59
CA ASN A 8 -13.07 5.23 -6.73
C ASN A 8 -13.69 4.12 -7.59
N ASN A 9 -14.47 3.21 -7.00
CA ASN A 9 -15.15 2.09 -7.66
C ASN A 9 -14.23 1.28 -8.61
N LEU A 10 -13.01 1.01 -8.18
CA LEU A 10 -12.02 0.14 -8.84
C LEU A 10 -11.85 -1.16 -8.04
N SER A 11 -11.16 -2.16 -8.61
CA SER A 11 -10.93 -3.45 -7.95
C SER A 11 -10.34 -3.29 -6.54
N GLU A 12 -9.23 -2.58 -6.40
CA GLU A 12 -8.62 -2.26 -5.12
C GLU A 12 -8.03 -0.85 -5.11
N THR A 13 -8.15 -0.16 -3.97
CA THR A 13 -7.43 1.09 -3.66
C THR A 13 -6.40 0.80 -2.58
N SER A 14 -5.14 1.13 -2.85
CA SER A 14 -4.02 0.98 -1.90
C SER A 14 -3.81 2.27 -1.13
N PHE A 15 -3.71 2.19 0.20
CA PHE A 15 -3.43 3.33 1.08
C PHE A 15 -2.09 3.08 1.78
N ALA A 16 -1.09 3.90 1.44
CA ALA A 16 0.23 3.86 2.04
C ALA A 16 0.42 5.05 3.00
N ARG A 17 0.65 4.79 4.29
CA ARG A 17 0.96 5.81 5.29
C ARG A 17 2.44 5.76 5.61
N LYS A 18 3.18 6.83 5.29
CA LYS A 18 4.61 6.93 5.62
C LYS A 18 4.79 6.93 7.13
N ILE A 19 5.63 6.02 7.65
CA ILE A 19 6.08 5.98 9.05
C ILE A 19 7.42 6.72 9.15
N ASN A 20 8.37 6.33 8.30
CA ASN A 20 9.66 6.99 8.09
C ASN A 20 10.09 6.77 6.63
N ASP A 21 11.32 7.15 6.25
CA ASP A 21 11.76 7.12 4.86
C ASP A 21 11.56 5.76 4.18
N GLN A 22 11.91 4.66 4.85
CA GLN A 22 11.84 3.31 4.26
C GLN A 22 10.64 2.49 4.74
N ASN A 23 9.86 2.98 5.72
CA ASN A 23 8.79 2.20 6.36
C ASN A 23 7.43 2.84 6.15
N TYR A 24 6.46 2.03 5.73
CA TYR A 24 5.09 2.45 5.45
C TYR A 24 4.10 1.45 6.05
N GLU A 25 2.97 1.92 6.58
CA GLU A 25 1.82 1.04 6.75
C GLU A 25 1.07 0.94 5.42
N LEU A 26 0.64 -0.27 5.08
CA LEU A 26 -0.08 -0.52 3.84
C LEU A 26 -1.40 -1.25 4.11
N LYS A 27 -2.47 -0.70 3.54
CA LYS A 27 -3.81 -1.29 3.57
C LYS A 27 -4.43 -1.24 2.18
N TRP A 28 -5.30 -2.20 1.90
CA TRP A 28 -6.01 -2.30 0.64
C TRP A 28 -7.50 -2.44 0.87
N PHE A 29 -8.28 -1.76 0.05
CA PHE A 29 -9.73 -1.79 0.14
C PHE A 29 -10.30 -2.03 -1.24
N SER A 30 -11.21 -3.01 -1.34
CA SER A 30 -12.18 -3.06 -2.43
C SER A 30 -13.26 -2.00 -2.18
N PRO A 31 -14.20 -1.78 -3.11
CA PRO A 31 -15.34 -0.89 -2.87
C PRO A 31 -16.21 -1.32 -1.68
N VAL A 32 -16.15 -2.60 -1.26
CA VAL A 32 -17.05 -3.17 -0.25
C VAL A 32 -16.38 -3.49 1.09
N ASN A 33 -15.08 -3.79 1.11
CA ASN A 33 -14.37 -4.14 2.35
C ASN A 33 -12.84 -3.95 2.28
N GLU A 34 -12.19 -3.94 3.45
CA GLU A 34 -10.73 -4.12 3.56
C GLU A 34 -10.37 -5.54 3.10
N VAL A 35 -9.38 -5.65 2.21
CA VAL A 35 -8.87 -6.94 1.73
C VAL A 35 -7.56 -7.29 2.41
N GLN A 36 -7.32 -8.60 2.61
CA GLN A 36 -6.17 -9.09 3.38
C GLN A 36 -4.83 -8.86 2.65
N PHE A 37 -4.83 -8.94 1.32
CA PHE A 37 -3.65 -8.76 0.50
C PHE A 37 -4.01 -8.34 -0.93
N CYS A 38 -3.19 -7.47 -1.51
CA CYS A 38 -3.24 -7.12 -2.92
C CYS A 38 -1.82 -6.95 -3.48
N GLY A 39 -1.31 -7.98 -4.16
CA GLY A 39 0.08 -8.01 -4.63
C GLY A 39 0.37 -6.94 -5.67
N TYR A 40 -0.52 -6.74 -6.65
CA TYR A 40 -0.32 -5.73 -7.69
C TYR A 40 -0.41 -4.31 -7.12
N GLY A 41 -1.29 -4.07 -6.13
CA GLY A 41 -1.39 -2.79 -5.42
C GLY A 41 -0.13 -2.50 -4.61
N THR A 42 0.47 -3.53 -4.02
CA THR A 42 1.76 -3.44 -3.32
C THR A 42 2.89 -3.01 -4.26
N LEU A 43 3.02 -3.69 -5.41
CA LEU A 43 4.06 -3.37 -6.41
C LEU A 43 3.86 -1.99 -7.05
N ALA A 44 2.61 -1.60 -7.34
CA ALA A 44 2.31 -0.27 -7.85
C ALA A 44 2.66 0.81 -6.83
N THR A 45 2.37 0.56 -5.54
CA THR A 45 2.71 1.48 -4.45
C THR A 45 4.23 1.63 -4.29
N SER A 46 4.99 0.52 -4.28
CA SER A 46 6.45 0.57 -4.18
C SER A 46 7.08 1.31 -5.36
N PHE A 47 6.59 1.07 -6.59
CA PHE A 47 7.05 1.78 -7.77
C PHE A 47 6.91 3.30 -7.63
N ILE A 48 5.78 3.79 -7.12
CA ILE A 48 5.57 5.23 -6.89
C ILE A 48 6.51 5.77 -5.80
N ILE A 49 6.77 4.99 -4.74
CA ILE A 49 7.71 5.39 -3.68
C ILE A 49 9.13 5.53 -4.24
N PHE A 50 9.65 4.49 -4.90
CA PHE A 50 10.99 4.52 -5.51
C PHE A 50 11.13 5.63 -6.55
N ARG A 51 10.08 5.89 -7.33
CA ARG A 51 10.08 6.97 -8.32
C ARG A 51 10.18 8.36 -7.67
N ASN A 52 9.56 8.55 -6.51
CA ASN A 52 9.51 9.84 -5.82
C ASN A 52 10.70 10.05 -4.85
N GLN A 53 11.33 8.97 -4.39
CA GLN A 53 12.48 8.95 -3.48
C GLN A 53 13.53 7.97 -4.06
N PRO A 54 14.29 8.39 -5.09
CA PRO A 54 15.23 7.51 -5.81
C PRO A 54 16.42 7.04 -4.95
N GLU A 55 16.65 7.66 -3.79
CA GLU A 55 17.63 7.24 -2.79
C GLU A 55 17.20 6.02 -1.97
N ILE A 56 15.91 5.65 -2.01
CA ILE A 56 15.39 4.48 -1.33
C ILE A 56 15.59 3.25 -2.22
N GLU A 57 16.40 2.31 -1.75
CA GLU A 57 16.65 1.03 -2.43
C GLU A 57 15.72 -0.09 -1.96
N THR A 58 15.09 0.07 -0.79
CA THR A 58 14.20 -0.93 -0.19
C THR A 58 13.07 -0.24 0.58
N VAL A 59 11.86 -0.76 0.45
CA VAL A 59 10.70 -0.32 1.22
C VAL A 59 10.12 -1.47 2.03
N VAL A 60 9.78 -1.18 3.28
CA VAL A 60 9.13 -2.11 4.21
C VAL A 60 7.69 -1.68 4.41
N PHE A 61 6.77 -2.56 4.04
CA PHE A 61 5.34 -2.39 4.30
C PHE A 61 4.90 -3.16 5.54
N HIS A 62 4.39 -2.45 6.53
CA HIS A 62 3.80 -2.97 7.75
C HIS A 62 2.30 -3.22 7.53
N VAL A 63 1.90 -4.48 7.62
CA VAL A 63 0.54 -4.93 7.32
C VAL A 63 -0.01 -5.71 8.51
N ALA A 64 -1.17 -5.28 9.02
CA ALA A 64 -1.70 -5.72 10.32
C ALA A 64 -1.79 -7.25 10.50
N HIS A 65 -2.13 -8.00 9.44
CA HIS A 65 -2.32 -9.46 9.51
C HIS A 65 -1.22 -10.27 8.81
N LEU A 66 -0.30 -9.61 8.10
CA LEU A 66 0.75 -10.26 7.31
C LEU A 66 2.16 -9.97 7.82
N GLY A 67 2.31 -9.03 8.76
CA GLY A 67 3.63 -8.59 9.23
C GLY A 67 4.28 -7.64 8.25
N GLU A 68 5.56 -7.87 7.98
CA GLU A 68 6.38 -7.00 7.14
C GLU A 68 6.57 -7.58 5.74
N ILE A 69 6.39 -6.75 4.72
CA ILE A 69 6.66 -7.08 3.32
C ILE A 69 7.83 -6.21 2.86
N PHE A 70 8.91 -6.84 2.39
CA PHE A 70 10.10 -6.19 1.88
C PHE A 70 10.04 -6.16 0.36
N ILE A 71 10.17 -4.98 -0.23
CA ILE A 71 10.23 -4.75 -1.67
C ILE A 71 11.50 -3.98 -2.01
#